data_AF-A0A916U9I9-F1
#
_entry.id   AF-A0A916U9I9-F1
#
_cell.length_a   1.000
_cell.length_b   1.000
_cell.length_c   1.000
_cell.angle_alpha   90.00
_cell.angle_beta   90.00
_cell.angle_gamma   90.00
#
_symmetry.space_group_name_H-M   'P 1'
#
loop_
_entity.id
_entity.type
_entity.pdbx_description
1 polymer ?
#
loop_
_entity_poly.entity_id
_entity_poly.type
_entity_poly.pdbx_seq_one_letter_code
_entity_poly.pdbx_strand_id
1 'polypeptide(L)'
;MGPLTKTYGATEWLVYACSDAKSIVVVTAAGNPGLPFYFMLYSQGGVRKLFGEGTGQKSVTDAAYKELAGLTEPEIASLISLAKLAPKANSPR
;
A
#
# COMPACT_ATOMS: atom_id res chain seq x y z
N MET A 1 -7.02 8.97 0.19
CA MET A 1 -6.36 9.88 1.15
C MET A 1 -4.95 9.37 1.42
N GLY A 2 -3.97 10.26 1.61
CA GLY A 2 -2.55 9.91 1.68
C GLY A 2 -1.69 10.79 0.76
N PRO A 3 -0.42 10.41 0.50
CA PRO A 3 0.20 9.15 0.90
C PRO A 3 0.77 9.14 2.32
N LEU A 4 0.71 7.97 2.96
CA LEU A 4 1.57 7.58 4.07
C LEU A 4 2.74 6.79 3.51
N THR A 5 3.97 7.23 3.78
CA THR A 5 5.18 6.49 3.39
C THR A 5 5.42 5.31 4.33
N LYS A 6 5.64 4.12 3.76
CA LYS A 6 6.01 2.90 4.47
C LYS A 6 7.10 2.15 3.73
N THR A 7 7.81 1.30 4.46
CA THR A 7 8.79 0.39 3.88
C THR A 7 8.21 -1.02 3.88
N TYR A 8 8.26 -1.68 2.72
CA TYR A 8 7.91 -3.10 2.57
C TYR A 8 8.93 -3.78 1.68
N GLY A 9 9.44 -4.95 2.07
CA GLY A 9 10.45 -5.66 1.31
C GLY A 9 11.72 -4.82 1.10
N ALA A 10 12.14 -4.08 2.13
CA ALA A 10 13.29 -3.16 2.13
C ALA A 10 13.23 -1.99 1.12
N THR A 11 12.07 -1.71 0.52
CA THR A 11 11.87 -0.57 -0.41
C THR A 11 10.74 0.33 0.07
N GLU A 12 10.74 1.59 -0.38
CA GLU A 12 9.73 2.57 0.00
C GLU A 12 8.46 2.45 -0.87
N TRP A 13 7.30 2.57 -0.24
CA TRP A 13 5.97 2.49 -0.83
C TRP A 13 5.06 3.60 -0.29
N LEU A 14 4.12 4.01 -1.13
CA LEU A 14 3.10 5.00 -0.80
C LEU A 14 1.78 4.30 -0.49
N VAL A 15 1.30 4.45 0.74
CA VAL A 15 0.02 3.88 1.19
C VAL A 15 -1.07 4.92 1.12
N TYR A 16 -2.14 4.61 0.40
CA TYR A 16 -3.34 5.43 0.27
C TYR A 16 -4.55 4.70 0.87
N ALA A 17 -5.31 5.40 1.70
CA ALA A 17 -6.63 4.93 2.15
C ALA A 17 -7.70 5.23 1.10
N CYS A 18 -8.54 4.24 0.80
CA CYS A 18 -9.74 4.40 -0.01
C CYS A 18 -10.87 5.08 0.78
N SER A 19 -11.85 5.64 0.07
CA SER A 19 -13.03 6.29 0.69
C SER A 19 -13.99 5.31 1.37
N ASP A 20 -13.89 4.01 1.07
CA ASP A 20 -14.70 2.95 1.67
C ASP A 20 -14.32 2.62 3.13
N ALA A 21 -13.26 3.26 3.65
CA ALA A 21 -12.70 3.07 4.98
C ALA A 21 -12.30 1.63 5.33
N LYS A 22 -12.17 0.75 4.33
CA LYS A 22 -11.86 -0.68 4.50
C LYS A 22 -10.74 -1.16 3.59
N SER A 23 -10.37 -0.36 2.59
CA SER A 23 -9.36 -0.70 1.61
C SER A 23 -8.21 0.28 1.63
N ILE A 24 -7.01 -0.24 1.34
CA ILE A 24 -5.82 0.55 1.05
C ILE A 24 -5.24 0.16 -0.30
N VAL A 25 -4.60 1.13 -0.95
CA VAL A 25 -3.78 0.92 -2.14
C VAL A 25 -2.34 1.26 -1.77
N VAL A 26 -1.40 0.36 -2.07
CA VAL A 26 0.03 0.52 -1.79
C VAL A 26 0.75 0.62 -3.13
N VAL A 27 1.29 1.78 -3.47
CA VAL A 27 1.89 2.08 -4.77
C VAL A 27 3.40 2.21 -4.62
N THR A 28 4.16 1.76 -5.63
CA THR A 28 5.61 1.98 -5.68
C THR A 28 5.95 3.46 -5.55
N ALA A 29 6.86 3.82 -4.63
CA ALA A 29 7.39 5.18 -4.54
C ALA A 29 8.39 5.48 -5.67
N ALA A 30 8.75 6.75 -5.85
CA ALA A 30 9.79 7.14 -6.80
C ALA A 30 11.13 6.45 -6.46
N GLY A 31 11.82 5.93 -7.47
CA GLY A 31 13.08 5.19 -7.27
C GLY A 31 12.92 3.74 -6.80
N ASN A 32 11.69 3.27 -6.54
CA ASN A 32 11.44 1.86 -6.24
C ASN A 32 11.62 1.00 -7.52
N PRO A 33 12.50 -0.02 -7.56
CA PRO A 33 12.70 -0.88 -8.74
C PRO A 33 11.47 -1.74 -9.11
N GLY A 34 10.50 -1.83 -8.21
CA GLY A 34 9.18 -2.39 -8.48
C GLY A 34 8.29 -1.49 -9.34
N LEU A 35 8.68 -0.25 -9.67
CA LEU A 35 7.87 0.63 -10.51
C LEU A 35 7.81 0.13 -11.96
N PRO A 36 6.64 0.14 -12.63
CA PRO A 36 5.31 0.48 -12.10
C PRO A 36 4.64 -0.72 -11.44
N PHE A 37 4.15 -0.56 -10.20
CA PHE A 37 3.35 -1.57 -9.51
C PHE A 37 2.47 -0.98 -8.40
N TYR A 38 1.33 -1.61 -8.15
CA TYR A 38 0.52 -1.36 -6.95
C TYR A 38 -0.04 -2.64 -6.35
N PHE A 39 -0.35 -2.59 -5.06
CA PHE A 39 -1.16 -3.57 -4.36
C PHE A 39 -2.48 -2.94 -3.92
N MET A 40 -3.55 -3.75 -3.91
CA MET A 40 -4.82 -3.40 -3.28
C MET A 40 -5.11 -4.41 -2.18
N LEU A 41 -5.34 -3.91 -0.98
CA LEU A 41 -5.69 -4.70 0.19
C LEU A 41 -7.07 -4.30 0.68
N TYR A 42 -8.00 -5.25 0.75
CA TYR A 42 -9.39 -5.00 1.12
C TYR A 42 -9.98 -6.22 1.86
N SER A 43 -11.07 -6.01 2.59
CA SER A 43 -11.82 -7.10 3.24
C SER A 43 -13.13 -7.34 2.50
N GLN A 44 -13.40 -8.60 2.14
CA GLN A 44 -14.63 -9.04 1.50
C GLN A 44 -15.18 -10.26 2.25
N GLY A 45 -16.36 -10.12 2.87
CA GLY A 45 -16.98 -11.22 3.62
C GLY A 45 -16.16 -11.69 4.83
N GLY A 46 -15.41 -10.78 5.48
CA GLY A 46 -14.51 -11.12 6.60
C GLY A 46 -13.20 -11.78 6.16
N VAL A 47 -12.99 -11.96 4.85
CA VAL A 47 -11.75 -12.48 4.29
C VAL A 47 -10.95 -11.33 3.69
N ARG A 48 -9.72 -11.17 4.19
CA ARG A 48 -8.76 -10.23 3.61
C ARG A 48 -8.28 -10.73 2.25
N LYS A 49 -8.29 -9.83 1.27
CA LYS A 49 -7.78 -10.04 -0.08
C LYS A 49 -6.62 -9.09 -0.32
N LEU A 50 -5.57 -9.63 -0.96
CA LEU A 50 -4.43 -8.87 -1.46
C LEU A 50 -4.30 -9.15 -2.94
N PHE A 51 -4.41 -8.10 -3.75
CA PHE A 51 -4.20 -8.14 -5.19
C PHE A 51 -2.99 -7.27 -5.53
N GLY A 52 -2.23 -7.63 -6.56
CA GLY A 52 -1.08 -6.84 -7.04
C GLY A 52 -1.03 -6.83 -8.56
N GLU A 53 -0.71 -5.69 -9.14
CA GLU A 53 -0.61 -5.50 -10.58
C GLU A 53 0.50 -4.52 -10.96
N GLY A 54 1.22 -4.85 -12.04
CA GLY A 54 2.31 -4.04 -12.57
C GLY A 54 3.36 -4.87 -13.31
N THR A 55 4.43 -4.20 -13.74
CA THR A 55 5.50 -4.79 -14.56
C THR A 55 6.91 -4.58 -14.01
N GLY A 56 7.05 -3.98 -12.81
CA GLY A 56 8.36 -3.77 -12.20
C GLY A 56 9.00 -5.05 -11.66
N GLN A 57 10.16 -4.89 -11.02
CA GLN A 57 11.00 -6.02 -10.65
C GLN A 57 10.30 -6.98 -9.66
N LYS A 58 10.08 -8.23 -10.11
CA LYS A 58 9.31 -9.24 -9.36
C LYS A 58 9.87 -9.53 -7.96
N SER A 59 11.18 -9.54 -7.77
CA SER A 59 11.80 -9.79 -6.46
C SER A 59 11.42 -8.71 -5.42
N VAL A 60 11.29 -7.46 -5.84
CA VAL A 60 10.87 -6.35 -4.97
C VAL A 60 9.38 -6.46 -4.63
N THR A 61 8.54 -6.77 -5.62
CA THR A 61 7.10 -6.92 -5.41
C THR A 61 6.77 -8.16 -4.58
N ASP A 62 7.49 -9.27 -4.76
CA ASP A 62 7.31 -10.50 -3.97
C ASP A 62 7.67 -10.26 -2.49
N ALA A 63 8.76 -9.53 -2.22
CA ALA A 63 9.16 -9.19 -0.87
C ALA A 63 8.11 -8.30 -0.18
N ALA A 64 7.62 -7.28 -0.88
CA ALA A 64 6.54 -6.43 -0.37
C ALA A 64 5.24 -7.21 -0.16
N TYR A 65 4.86 -8.09 -1.10
CA TYR A 65 3.67 -8.92 -0.99
C TYR A 65 3.71 -9.79 0.26
N LYS A 66 4.86 -10.41 0.57
CA LYS A 66 5.02 -11.27 1.76
C LYS A 66 4.70 -10.51 3.06
N GLU A 67 5.16 -9.27 3.18
CA GLU A 67 4.91 -8.44 4.36
C GLU A 67 3.47 -7.91 4.39
N LEU A 68 2.94 -7.45 3.25
CA LEU A 68 1.55 -7.00 3.14
C LEU A 68 0.56 -8.12 3.43
N ALA A 69 0.85 -9.34 2.97
CA ALA A 69 0.11 -10.55 3.29
C ALA A 69 0.23 -10.97 4.76
N GLY A 70 1.09 -10.33 5.56
CA GLY A 70 1.17 -10.53 7.01
C GLY A 70 0.23 -9.63 7.81
N LEU A 71 -0.24 -8.51 7.23
CA LEU A 71 -1.01 -7.49 7.96
C LEU A 71 -2.34 -8.00 8.53
N THR A 72 -2.58 -7.71 9.80
CA THR A 72 -3.82 -7.97 10.52
C THR A 72 -4.86 -6.86 10.28
N GLU A 73 -6.14 -7.13 10.59
CA GLU A 73 -7.19 -6.12 10.45
C GLU A 73 -6.93 -4.85 11.27
N PRO A 74 -6.47 -4.92 12.55
CA PRO A 74 -6.12 -3.72 13.31
C PRO A 74 -4.98 -2.91 12.68
N GLU A 75 -3.98 -3.58 12.10
CA GLU A 75 -2.87 -2.89 11.42
C GLU A 75 -3.35 -2.18 10.15
N ILE A 76 -4.25 -2.80 9.38
CA ILE A 76 -4.87 -2.18 8.21
C ILE A 76 -5.71 -0.97 8.62
N ALA A 77 -6.54 -1.10 9.67
CA ALA A 77 -7.32 0.01 10.21
C ALA A 77 -6.43 1.16 10.69
N SER A 78 -5.27 0.84 11.30
CA SER A 78 -4.25 1.81 11.67
C SER A 78 -3.65 2.50 10.44
N LEU A 79 -3.28 1.75 9.39
CA LEU A 79 -2.78 2.32 8.14
C LEU A 79 -3.81 3.25 7.48
N ILE A 80 -5.09 2.87 7.47
CA ILE A 80 -6.18 3.72 6.97
C ILE A 80 -6.25 5.03 7.76
N SER A 81 -6.22 4.94 9.09
CA SER A 81 -6.31 6.12 9.97
C SER A 81 -5.11 7.05 9.78
N LEU A 82 -3.90 6.49 9.75
CA LEU A 82 -2.67 7.24 9.53
C LEU A 82 -2.63 7.88 8.14
N ALA A 83 -3.03 7.17 7.09
CA ALA A 83 -3.06 7.71 5.73
C ALA A 83 -4.12 8.81 5.54
N LYS A 84 -5.21 8.81 6.33
CA LYS A 84 -6.18 9.91 6.35
C LYS A 84 -5.61 11.18 7.00
N LEU A 85 -4.74 11.02 8.00
CA LEU A 85 -4.09 12.12 8.72
C LEU A 85 -2.80 12.60 8.05
N ALA A 86 -2.23 11.79 7.15
CA ALA A 86 -1.03 12.15 6.44
C ALA A 86 -1.24 13.45 5.66
N PRO A 87 -0.29 14.41 5.73
CA PRO A 87 -0.35 15.60 4.92
C PRO A 87 -0.47 15.20 3.46
N LYS A 88 -1.34 15.88 2.70
CA LYS A 88 -1.38 15.67 1.25
C LYS A 88 0.02 15.92 0.72
N ALA A 89 0.63 14.92 0.08
CA ALA A 89 1.86 15.16 -0.65
C ALA A 89 1.57 16.28 -1.65
N ASN A 90 2.31 17.38 -1.54
CA ASN A 90 2.18 18.52 -2.44
C ASN A 90 2.24 17.99 -3.87
N SER A 91 1.14 18.08 -4.61
CA SER A 91 1.16 17.89 -6.07
C SER A 91 2.15 18.93 -6.61
N PRO A 92 3.22 18.54 -7.33
CA PRO A 92 3.94 19.50 -8.13
C PRO A 92 2.92 20.06 -9.14
N ARG A 93 2.75 21.37 -9.08
CA ARG A 93 1.87 22.15 -9.94
C ARG A 93 2.29 22.01 -11.40
#